data_AF-A0A090E677-F1
#
_entry.id   AF-A0A090E677-F1
#
_cell.length_a   1.000
_cell.length_b   1.000
_cell.length_c   1.000
_cell.angle_alpha   90.00
_cell.angle_beta   90.00
_cell.angle_gamma   90.00
#
_symmetry.space_group_name_H-M   'P 1'
#
loop_
_entity.id
_entity.type
_entity.pdbx_description
1 polymer ?
#
loop_
_entity_poly.entity_id
_entity_poly.type
_entity_poly.pdbx_seq_one_letter_code
_entity_poly.pdbx_strand_id
1 'polypeptide(L)'
;MARAHAETRDVWPRALLAFAAGLLLFIVLGAIAIKLAFDTKPAWLPFSANTHPEGPQLQRAPRQDLVAFRAEEDRQLKMLGWVDRNSGIARIPIEDAMRAVVSNGLPDWSQHANAAAPNSSCALITAAVPRAPQVKNCQGQSGAGR
;
A
#
# COMPACT_ATOMS: atom_id res chain seq x y z
N MET A 1 -8.57 -77.38 -24.10
CA MET A 1 -7.19 -76.93 -23.86
C MET A 1 -6.86 -75.85 -24.89
N ALA A 2 -7.03 -74.58 -24.53
CA ALA A 2 -6.72 -73.46 -25.42
C ALA A 2 -5.20 -73.21 -25.38
N ARG A 3 -4.54 -73.32 -26.54
CA ARG A 3 -3.13 -72.96 -26.68
C ARG A 3 -3.04 -71.44 -26.78
N ALA A 4 -2.29 -70.82 -25.88
CA ALA A 4 -1.92 -69.42 -26.00
C ALA A 4 -0.96 -69.28 -27.19
N HIS A 5 -1.42 -68.66 -28.27
CA HIS A 5 -0.55 -68.25 -29.36
C HIS A 5 0.08 -66.91 -28.98
N ALA A 6 1.37 -66.91 -28.67
CA ALA A 6 2.15 -65.69 -28.53
C ALA A 6 2.45 -65.14 -29.94
N GLU A 7 1.66 -64.16 -30.39
CA GLU A 7 1.89 -63.47 -31.65
C GLU A 7 2.99 -62.42 -31.44
N THR A 8 4.24 -62.82 -31.70
CA THR A 8 5.38 -61.91 -31.80
C THR A 8 5.34 -61.26 -33.18
N ARG A 9 4.51 -60.22 -33.32
CA ARG A 9 4.56 -59.37 -34.51
C ARG A 9 5.85 -58.55 -34.43
N ASP A 10 6.90 -59.05 -35.08
CA ASP A 10 8.23 -58.45 -35.12
C ASP A 10 8.15 -57.02 -35.66
N VAL A 11 8.20 -56.05 -34.76
CA VAL A 11 8.36 -54.64 -35.11
C VAL A 11 9.75 -54.52 -35.74
N TRP A 12 9.81 -54.17 -37.02
CA TRP A 12 11.07 -54.05 -37.73
C TRP A 12 11.99 -53.06 -37.00
N PRO A 13 13.20 -53.48 -36.55
CA PRO A 13 14.06 -52.64 -35.71
C PRO A 13 14.38 -51.28 -36.34
N ARG A 14 14.50 -51.27 -37.67
CA ARG A 14 14.72 -50.04 -38.45
C ARG A 14 13.53 -49.08 -38.41
N ALA A 15 12.31 -49.59 -38.44
CA ALA A 15 11.10 -48.78 -38.34
C ALA A 15 10.98 -48.18 -36.93
N LEU A 16 11.30 -48.96 -35.89
CA LEU A 16 11.37 -48.48 -34.51
C LEU A 16 12.40 -47.34 -34.34
N LEU A 17 13.61 -47.53 -34.88
CA LEU A 17 14.67 -46.52 -34.84
C LEU A 17 14.31 -45.25 -35.63
N ALA A 18 13.72 -45.40 -36.81
CA ALA A 18 13.27 -44.26 -37.62
C ALA A 18 12.17 -43.46 -36.90
N PHE A 19 11.22 -44.15 -36.26
CA PHE A 19 10.17 -43.50 -35.47
C PHE A 19 10.76 -42.77 -34.25
N ALA A 20 11.66 -43.42 -33.51
CA ALA A 20 12.32 -42.81 -32.35
C ALA A 20 13.13 -41.58 -32.75
N ALA A 21 13.88 -41.65 -33.86
CA ALA A 21 14.62 -40.51 -34.41
C ALA A 21 13.68 -39.37 -34.84
N GLY A 22 12.57 -39.69 -35.50
CA GLY A 22 11.55 -38.71 -35.88
C GLY A 22 10.91 -38.01 -34.68
N LEU A 23 10.56 -38.78 -33.63
CA LEU A 23 10.02 -38.23 -32.38
C LEU A 23 11.02 -37.30 -31.71
N LEU A 24 12.29 -37.72 -31.63
CA LEU A 24 13.35 -36.91 -31.04
C LEU A 24 13.58 -35.61 -31.83
N LEU A 25 13.60 -35.69 -33.17
CA LEU A 25 13.69 -34.52 -34.04
C LEU A 25 12.51 -33.56 -33.80
N PHE A 26 11.29 -34.08 -33.71
CA PHE A 26 10.09 -33.28 -33.45
C PHE A 26 10.16 -32.57 -32.10
N ILE A 27 10.60 -33.27 -31.04
CA ILE A 27 10.80 -32.67 -29.70
C ILE A 27 11.85 -31.57 -29.74
N VAL A 28 12.99 -31.79 -30.42
CA VAL A 28 14.06 -30.80 -30.55
C VAL A 28 13.58 -29.58 -31.34
N LEU A 29 12.89 -29.78 -32.47
CA LEU A 29 12.32 -28.68 -33.27
C LEU A 29 11.26 -27.91 -32.48
N GLY A 30 10.39 -28.60 -31.73
CA GLY A 30 9.41 -27.97 -30.86
C GLY A 30 10.05 -27.15 -29.74
N ALA A 31 11.07 -27.69 -29.08
CA ALA A 31 11.84 -26.99 -28.05
C ALA A 31 12.56 -25.76 -28.61
N ILE A 32 13.16 -25.87 -29.81
CA ILE A 32 13.79 -24.73 -30.51
C ILE A 32 12.74 -23.68 -30.89
N ALA A 33 11.57 -24.08 -31.40
CA ALA A 33 10.50 -23.17 -31.77
C ALA A 33 9.92 -22.44 -30.54
N ILE A 34 9.70 -23.15 -29.43
CA ILE A 34 9.32 -22.56 -28.14
C ILE A 34 10.41 -21.59 -27.69
N LYS A 35 11.68 -22.00 -27.71
CA LYS A 35 12.79 -21.14 -27.31
C LYS A 35 12.86 -19.89 -28.20
N LEU A 36 12.69 -20.00 -29.51
CA LEU A 36 12.67 -18.83 -30.41
C LEU A 36 11.45 -17.93 -30.18
N ALA A 37 10.26 -18.52 -29.97
CA ALA A 37 9.02 -17.78 -29.73
C ALA A 37 9.05 -17.02 -28.38
N PHE A 38 9.62 -17.63 -27.34
CA PHE A 38 9.65 -17.06 -25.98
C PHE A 38 10.95 -16.31 -25.65
N ASP A 39 12.05 -16.54 -26.36
CA ASP A 39 13.33 -15.82 -26.20
C ASP A 39 13.46 -14.63 -27.17
N THR A 40 12.34 -14.23 -27.78
CA THR A 40 12.23 -12.91 -28.41
C THR A 40 12.16 -11.89 -27.27
N LYS A 41 13.33 -11.48 -26.78
CA LYS A 41 13.47 -10.28 -25.95
C LYS A 41 12.77 -9.16 -26.73
N PRO A 42 11.66 -8.60 -26.25
CA PRO A 42 10.91 -7.67 -27.06
C PRO A 42 11.78 -6.43 -27.29
N ALA A 43 12.31 -6.30 -28.51
CA ALA A 43 13.21 -5.23 -28.92
C ALA A 43 12.58 -3.82 -28.87
N TRP A 44 11.30 -3.75 -28.49
CA TRP A 44 10.44 -2.58 -28.50
C TRP A 44 9.82 -2.25 -27.13
N LEU A 45 10.24 -2.93 -26.05
CA LEU A 45 9.83 -2.57 -24.68
C LEU A 45 10.95 -1.77 -23.99
N PRO A 46 10.85 -0.43 -23.90
CA PRO A 46 11.69 0.38 -23.02
C PRO A 46 11.20 0.28 -21.57
N PHE A 47 10.90 -0.92 -21.09
CA PHE A 47 10.55 -1.12 -19.68
C PHE A 47 11.80 -1.58 -18.97
N SER A 48 12.40 -0.64 -18.22
CA SER A 48 13.44 -0.99 -17.27
C SER A 48 12.92 -2.11 -16.39
N ALA A 49 13.68 -3.20 -16.23
CA ALA A 49 13.34 -4.30 -15.33
C ALA A 49 13.26 -3.88 -13.84
N ASN A 50 13.34 -2.58 -13.55
CA ASN A 50 13.31 -1.96 -12.23
C ASN A 50 12.02 -1.17 -11.96
N THR A 51 11.10 -1.05 -12.93
CA THR A 51 9.81 -0.41 -12.68
C THR A 51 8.92 -1.39 -11.93
N HIS A 52 9.13 -1.47 -10.61
CA HIS A 52 8.10 -1.96 -9.69
C HIS A 52 6.84 -1.16 -9.99
N PRO A 53 5.68 -1.82 -10.22
CA PRO A 53 4.45 -1.11 -10.49
C PRO A 53 4.21 -0.15 -9.33
N GLU A 54 3.77 1.06 -9.65
CA GLU A 54 3.42 2.15 -8.73
C GLU A 54 2.15 1.80 -7.95
N GLY A 55 2.11 0.60 -7.36
CA GLY A 55 1.12 0.14 -6.43
C GLY A 55 1.57 0.40 -4.99
N PRO A 56 0.64 0.37 -4.03
CA PRO A 56 0.99 0.54 -2.63
C PRO A 56 2.00 -0.54 -2.23
N GLN A 57 3.21 -0.12 -1.86
CA GLN A 57 4.26 -0.99 -1.34
C GLN A 57 3.72 -1.73 -0.11
N LEU A 58 3.79 -3.06 -0.11
CA LEU A 58 3.36 -3.85 1.04
C LEU A 58 4.34 -3.62 2.21
N GLN A 59 3.82 -3.19 3.35
CA GLN A 59 4.60 -3.05 4.57
C GLN A 59 5.17 -4.41 4.98
N ARG A 60 6.50 -4.51 5.11
CA ARG A 60 7.22 -5.78 5.33
C ARG A 60 6.99 -6.36 6.73
N ALA A 61 6.89 -5.52 7.75
CA ALA A 61 6.80 -5.93 9.15
C ALA A 61 5.79 -5.08 9.96
N PRO A 62 4.49 -5.12 9.60
CA PRO A 62 3.49 -4.20 10.16
C PRO A 62 3.38 -4.27 11.68
N ARG A 63 3.62 -5.43 12.30
CA ARG A 63 3.58 -5.58 13.76
C ARG A 63 4.73 -4.85 14.47
N GLN A 64 5.94 -4.97 13.94
CA GLN A 64 7.12 -4.33 14.54
C GLN A 64 7.05 -2.82 14.37
N ASP A 65 6.64 -2.37 13.18
CA ASP A 65 6.46 -0.96 12.86
C ASP A 65 5.40 -0.33 13.77
N LEU A 66 4.28 -1.02 14.01
CA LEU A 66 3.24 -0.53 14.92
C LEU A 66 3.72 -0.42 16.38
N VAL A 67 4.53 -1.37 16.85
CA VAL A 67 5.09 -1.32 18.22
C VAL A 67 6.05 -0.14 18.35
N ALA A 68 6.94 0.06 17.38
CA ALA A 68 7.86 1.19 17.37
C ALA A 68 7.11 2.52 17.30
N PHE A 69 6.09 2.61 16.45
CA PHE A 69 5.25 3.79 16.32
C PHE A 69 4.56 4.15 17.64
N ARG A 70 3.90 3.18 18.30
CA ARG A 70 3.25 3.40 19.60
C ARG A 70 4.24 3.80 20.69
N ALA A 71 5.42 3.20 20.71
CA ALA A 71 6.45 3.55 21.70
C ALA A 71 6.92 5.00 21.53
N GLU A 72 7.02 5.48 20.28
CA GLU A 72 7.36 6.87 19.99
C GLU A 72 6.22 7.84 20.36
N GLU A 73 4.96 7.49 20.07
CA GLU A 73 3.80 8.26 20.50
C GLU A 73 3.75 8.38 22.03
N ASP A 74 3.90 7.26 22.75
CA ASP A 74 3.92 7.23 24.22
C ASP A 74 5.05 8.08 24.81
N ARG A 75 6.20 8.12 24.13
CA ARG A 75 7.33 8.97 24.53
C ARG A 75 6.97 10.45 24.37
N GLN A 76 6.35 10.83 23.26
CA GLN A 76 5.96 12.22 23.01
C GLN A 76 4.91 12.72 23.99
N LEU A 77 3.98 11.87 24.42
CA LEU A 77 2.96 12.21 25.42
C LEU A 77 3.51 12.49 26.82
N LYS A 78 4.69 11.95 27.13
CA LYS A 78 5.32 12.02 28.46
C LYS A 78 6.48 13.01 28.55
N MET A 79 6.84 13.66 27.44
CA MET A 79 8.02 14.53 27.38
C MET A 79 7.65 15.97 27.01
N LEU A 80 8.30 16.90 27.72
CA LEU A 80 8.33 18.31 27.35
C LEU A 80 9.05 18.50 26.02
N GLY A 81 8.52 19.37 25.18
CA GLY A 81 9.15 19.72 23.90
C GLY A 81 8.55 20.96 23.26
N TRP A 82 9.26 21.54 22.31
CA TRP A 82 8.72 22.62 21.48
C TRP A 82 7.94 22.02 20.31
N VAL A 83 6.74 22.54 20.03
CA VAL A 83 5.99 22.22 18.80
C VAL A 83 6.32 23.26 17.74
N ASP A 84 6.23 24.54 18.12
CA ASP A 84 6.69 25.66 17.31
C ASP A 84 7.27 26.74 18.24
N ARG A 85 8.59 26.89 18.17
CA ARG A 85 9.32 27.82 19.01
C ARG A 85 9.07 29.27 18.64
N ASN A 86 8.77 29.55 17.37
CA ASN A 86 8.58 30.91 16.87
C ASN A 86 7.21 31.47 17.28
N SER A 87 6.18 30.63 17.32
CA SER A 87 4.86 30.99 17.83
C SER A 87 4.71 30.78 19.34
N GLY A 88 5.75 30.30 20.04
CA GLY A 88 5.74 30.09 21.48
C GLY A 88 4.91 28.87 21.93
N ILE A 89 4.64 27.93 21.02
CA ILE A 89 3.82 26.75 21.29
C ILE A 89 4.71 25.59 21.75
N ALA A 90 4.56 25.19 23.01
CA ALA A 90 5.22 24.04 23.61
C ALA A 90 4.24 22.90 23.91
N ARG A 91 4.73 21.67 23.85
CA ARG A 91 4.07 20.46 24.33
C ARG A 91 4.52 20.19 25.76
N ILE A 92 3.53 19.93 26.62
CA ILE A 92 3.74 19.47 28.00
C ILE A 92 3.25 18.02 28.15
N PRO A 93 3.77 17.26 29.12
CA PRO A 93 3.26 15.92 29.43
C PRO A 93 1.77 15.96 29.73
N ILE A 94 1.03 14.95 29.28
CA ILE A 94 -0.43 14.95 29.40
C ILE A 94 -0.89 14.96 30.87
N GLU A 95 -0.15 14.34 31.77
CA GLU A 95 -0.42 14.35 33.21
C GLU A 95 -0.31 15.76 33.80
N ASP A 96 0.67 16.54 33.35
CA ASP A 96 0.87 17.91 33.77
C ASP A 96 -0.22 18.82 33.18
N ALA A 97 -0.61 18.60 31.93
CA ALA A 97 -1.72 19.30 31.29
C ALA A 97 -3.03 19.07 32.07
N MET A 98 -3.34 17.82 32.41
CA MET A 98 -4.52 17.50 33.22
C MET A 98 -4.47 18.21 34.57
N ARG A 99 -3.31 18.20 35.26
CA ARG A 99 -3.14 18.89 36.54
C ARG A 99 -3.30 20.41 36.42
N ALA A 100 -2.77 20.99 35.35
CA ALA A 100 -2.89 22.42 35.08
C ALA A 100 -4.36 22.81 34.84
N VAL A 101 -5.13 22.02 34.10
CA VAL A 101 -6.57 22.27 33.88
C VAL A 101 -7.36 22.13 35.19
N VAL A 102 -7.06 21.11 36.01
CA VAL A 102 -7.71 20.94 37.31
C VAL A 102 -7.41 22.13 38.24
N SER A 103 -6.18 22.64 38.21
CA SER A 103 -5.74 23.71 39.12
C SER A 103 -6.20 25.10 38.67
N ASN A 104 -6.20 25.37 37.36
CA ASN A 104 -6.47 26.70 36.79
C ASN A 104 -7.90 26.83 36.22
N GLY A 105 -8.67 25.74 36.14
CA GLY A 105 -9.95 25.69 35.44
C GLY A 105 -9.78 25.50 33.92
N LEU A 106 -10.91 25.40 33.20
CA LEU A 106 -10.88 25.31 31.74
C LEU A 106 -10.51 26.67 31.13
N PRO A 107 -9.60 26.71 30.14
CA PRO A 107 -9.32 27.92 29.37
C PRO A 107 -10.55 28.42 28.62
N ASP A 108 -10.63 29.74 28.40
CA ASP A 108 -11.61 30.31 27.46
C ASP A 108 -11.18 30.04 26.02
N TRP A 109 -11.62 28.90 25.50
CA TRP A 109 -11.36 28.48 24.12
C TRP A 109 -12.09 29.34 23.09
N SER A 110 -13.11 30.11 23.49
CA SER A 110 -13.87 30.96 22.58
C SER A 110 -13.05 32.15 22.08
N GLN A 111 -12.17 32.70 22.93
CA GLN A 111 -11.26 33.78 22.53
C GLN A 111 -10.23 33.30 21.49
N HIS A 112 -9.73 32.07 21.65
CA HIS A 112 -8.81 31.44 20.70
C HIS A 112 -9.51 31.11 19.38
N ALA A 113 -10.77 30.67 19.43
CA ALA A 113 -11.59 30.42 18.25
C ALA A 113 -11.95 31.70 17.48
N ASN A 114 -12.12 32.83 18.17
CA ASN A 114 -12.39 34.13 17.53
C ASN A 114 -11.13 34.77 16.92
N ALA A 115 -9.94 34.41 17.41
CA ALA A 115 -8.66 34.86 16.84
C ALA A 115 -8.32 34.15 15.51
N ALA A 116 -8.81 32.93 15.30
CA ALA A 116 -8.81 32.27 14.00
C ALA A 116 -10.06 32.72 13.22
N ALA A 117 -9.89 33.43 12.11
CA ALA A 117 -11.01 34.01 11.37
C ALA A 117 -12.15 32.97 11.14
N PRO A 118 -13.43 33.31 11.39
CA PRO A 118 -14.54 32.33 11.43
C PRO A 118 -14.80 31.60 10.11
N ASN A 119 -14.31 32.13 8.99
CA ASN A 119 -14.34 31.50 7.67
C ASN A 119 -13.23 30.44 7.46
N SER A 120 -12.13 30.52 8.20
CA SER A 120 -10.98 29.61 8.05
C SER A 120 -11.31 28.19 8.48
N SER A 121 -12.07 28.03 9.58
CA SER A 121 -12.50 26.73 10.09
C SER A 121 -13.38 25.97 9.10
N CYS A 122 -14.35 26.65 8.47
CA CYS A 122 -15.21 26.03 7.46
C CYS A 122 -14.46 25.70 6.15
N ALA A 123 -13.48 26.53 5.77
CA ALA A 123 -12.62 26.24 4.62
C ALA A 123 -11.75 24.99 4.86
N LEU A 124 -11.14 24.86 6.04
CA LEU A 124 -10.33 23.69 6.43
C LEU A 124 -11.15 22.40 6.42
N ILE A 125 -12.36 22.43 6.99
CA ILE A 125 -13.24 21.25 7.05
C ILE A 125 -13.68 20.82 5.65
N THR A 126 -14.02 21.78 4.78
CA THR A 126 -14.44 21.50 3.40
C THR A 126 -13.29 20.94 2.56
N ALA A 127 -12.07 21.42 2.77
CA ALA A 127 -10.89 20.93 2.06
C ALA A 127 -10.42 19.56 2.54
N ALA A 128 -10.40 19.32 3.86
CA ALA A 128 -9.85 18.10 4.43
C ALA A 128 -10.86 16.93 4.47
N VAL A 129 -12.15 17.21 4.72
CA VAL A 129 -13.17 16.17 4.90
C VAL A 129 -14.49 16.54 4.19
N PRO A 130 -14.49 16.58 2.84
CA PRO A 130 -15.61 17.09 2.05
C PRO A 130 -16.93 16.29 2.19
N ARG A 131 -16.88 15.04 2.66
CA ARG A 131 -18.07 14.19 2.84
C ARG A 131 -18.70 14.27 4.23
N ALA A 132 -18.10 15.01 5.15
CA ALA A 132 -18.55 14.98 6.51
C ALA A 132 -19.81 15.86 6.72
N PRO A 133 -20.77 15.44 7.58
CA PRO A 133 -22.05 16.14 7.75
C PRO A 133 -21.88 17.58 8.22
N GLN A 134 -20.78 17.90 8.91
CA GLN A 134 -20.45 19.27 9.36
C GLN A 134 -20.28 20.29 8.23
N VAL A 135 -19.99 19.87 6.99
CA VAL A 135 -19.88 20.78 5.83
C VAL A 135 -21.23 21.46 5.54
N LYS A 136 -22.36 20.76 5.78
CA LYS A 136 -23.71 21.33 5.59
C LYS A 136 -23.99 22.46 6.58
N ASN A 137 -23.50 22.34 7.81
CA ASN A 137 -23.67 23.36 8.85
C ASN A 137 -22.90 24.65 8.48
N CYS A 138 -21.75 24.54 7.83
CA CYS A 138 -20.98 25.68 7.30
C CYS A 138 -21.70 26.43 6.17
N GLN A 139 -22.42 25.71 5.29
CA GLN A 139 -23.23 26.32 4.23
C GLN A 139 -24.42 27.10 4.83
N GLY A 140 -25.03 26.57 5.89
CA GLY A 140 -26.16 27.23 6.59
C GLY A 140 -25.77 28.52 7.32
N GLN A 141 -24.60 28.59 7.94
CA GLN A 141 -24.14 29.81 8.64
C GLN A 141 -23.78 30.95 7.68
N SER A 142 -23.35 30.65 6.46
CA SER A 142 -23.04 31.64 5.42
C SER A 142 -24.29 32.37 4.90
N GLY A 143 -25.50 31.84 5.15
CA GLY A 143 -26.78 32.43 4.75
C GLY A 143 -27.44 33.33 5.79
N ALA A 144 -26.98 33.31 7.05
CA ALA A 144 -27.61 34.01 8.18
C ALA A 144 -27.06 35.42 8.45
N GLY A 145 -26.08 35.87 7.66
CA GLY A 145 -25.41 37.17 7.81
C GLY A 145 -25.77 38.21 6.75
N ARG A 146 -26.97 38.14 6.15
CA ARG A 146 -27.44 39.12 5.17
C ARG A 146 -28.80 39.67 5.56
#